data_AF-A0A9E4EDH1-F1
#
_entry.id   AF-A0A9E4EDH1-F1
#
_cell.length_a   1.000
_cell.length_b   1.000
_cell.length_c   1.000
_cell.angle_alpha   90.00
_cell.angle_beta   90.00
_cell.angle_gamma   90.00
#
_symmetry.space_group_name_H-M   'P 1'
#
loop_
_entity.id
_entity.type
_entity.pdbx_description
1 polymer ?
#
loop_
_entity_poly.entity_id
_entity_poly.type
_entity_poly.pdbx_seq_one_letter_code
_entity_poly.pdbx_strand_id
1 'polypeptide(L)'
;MLDLRFNALAEIERPDTDTRTAFFGSVYGNLGLAAGILQLVAVPLALRFIALRYIHLTIPIVHFVSSLILTVSPSLRTGTAAYVTFKALDYSLFRAGKELFYMPLSYDSRYRAKQVIDAFGYRFSKGGSAGVLELVRLGVGTIAGAAYSITAMVVAALWAPIAFGLTAMYQQLVKREET
;
A
#
# COMPACT_ATOMS: atom_id res chain seq x y z
N MET A 1 -7.39 -0.98 5.26
CA MET A 1 -7.92 -2.30 5.66
C MET A 1 -6.92 -3.14 6.45
N LEU A 2 -5.72 -3.48 5.92
CA LEU A 2 -4.73 -4.24 6.71
C LEU A 2 -4.29 -3.53 7.99
N ASP A 3 -4.14 -2.21 7.96
CA ASP A 3 -3.88 -1.38 9.15
C ASP A 3 -4.92 -1.64 10.26
N LEU A 4 -6.20 -1.57 9.91
CA LEU A 4 -7.30 -1.80 10.86
C LEU A 4 -7.30 -3.23 11.40
N ARG A 5 -7.04 -4.23 10.54
CA ARG A 5 -6.96 -5.63 10.98
C ARG A 5 -5.77 -5.87 11.90
N PHE A 6 -4.62 -5.27 11.59
CA PHE A 6 -3.42 -5.31 12.41
C PHE A 6 -3.66 -4.68 13.79
N ASN A 7 -4.22 -3.47 13.84
CA ASN A 7 -4.55 -2.79 15.09
C ASN A 7 -5.54 -3.61 15.94
N ALA A 8 -6.59 -4.16 15.32
CA ALA A 8 -7.56 -5.01 16.02
C ALA A 8 -6.93 -6.30 16.60
N LEU A 9 -6.02 -6.95 15.87
CA LEU A 9 -5.29 -8.12 16.37
C LEU A 9 -4.34 -7.74 17.50
N ALA A 10 -3.71 -6.56 17.42
CA ALA A 10 -2.83 -6.06 18.47
C ALA A 10 -3.61 -5.77 19.75
N GLU A 11 -4.81 -5.22 19.65
CA GLU A 11 -5.70 -4.97 20.78
C GLU A 11 -6.17 -6.26 21.46
N ILE A 12 -6.50 -7.28 20.67
CA ILE A 12 -6.92 -8.60 21.17
C ILE A 12 -5.77 -9.32 21.90
N GLU A 13 -4.58 -9.40 21.28
CA GLU A 13 -3.44 -10.13 21.86
C GLU A 13 -2.68 -9.35 22.93
N ARG A 14 -2.75 -8.01 22.90
CA ARG A 14 -2.15 -7.11 23.88
C ARG A 14 -3.18 -6.11 24.38
N PRO A 15 -4.06 -6.50 25.31
CA PRO A 15 -5.08 -5.60 25.87
C PRO A 15 -4.46 -4.45 26.67
N ASP A 16 -3.35 -4.72 27.36
CA ASP A 16 -2.59 -3.73 28.13
C ASP A 16 -1.99 -2.64 27.22
N THR A 17 -2.25 -1.38 27.58
CA THR A 17 -1.92 -0.21 26.77
C THR A 17 -0.41 0.01 26.67
N ASP A 18 0.34 -0.22 27.74
CA ASP A 18 1.79 0.02 27.77
C ASP A 18 2.51 -1.01 26.90
N THR A 19 2.15 -2.28 27.05
CA THR A 19 2.68 -3.39 26.24
C THR A 19 2.35 -3.21 24.76
N ARG A 20 1.12 -2.79 24.44
CA ARG A 20 0.70 -2.52 23.06
C ARG A 20 1.42 -1.30 22.47
N THR A 21 1.64 -0.25 23.24
CA THR A 21 2.38 0.94 22.82
C THR A 21 3.84 0.61 22.53
N ALA A 22 4.52 -0.14 23.41
CA ALA A 22 5.88 -0.60 23.18
C ALA A 22 5.99 -1.47 21.92
N PHE A 23 5.02 -2.37 21.71
CA PHE A 23 4.92 -3.18 20.51
C PHE A 23 4.80 -2.31 19.24
N PHE A 24 3.88 -1.34 19.21
CA PHE A 24 3.76 -0.42 18.08
C PHE A 24 5.04 0.39 17.83
N GLY A 25 5.68 0.88 18.88
CA GLY A 25 6.98 1.58 18.78
C GLY A 25 8.02 0.73 18.05
N SER A 26 8.14 -0.55 18.42
CA SER A 26 9.07 -1.48 17.75
C SER A 26 8.69 -1.76 16.29
N VAL A 27 7.39 -1.96 15.99
CA VAL A 27 6.90 -2.26 14.63
C VAL A 27 7.13 -1.07 13.71
N TYR A 28 6.75 0.15 14.14
CA TYR A 28 6.91 1.35 13.32
C TYR A 28 8.37 1.77 13.19
N GLY A 29 9.19 1.60 14.23
CA GLY A 29 10.63 1.81 14.17
C GLY A 29 11.29 0.90 13.14
N ASN A 30 11.03 -0.42 13.22
CA ASN A 30 11.57 -1.40 12.28
C ASN A 30 11.04 -1.18 10.85
N LEU A 31 9.78 -0.80 10.68
CA LEU A 31 9.22 -0.43 9.38
C LEU A 31 9.95 0.78 8.77
N GLY A 32 10.20 1.82 9.56
CA GLY A 32 10.93 3.01 9.10
C GLY A 32 12.37 2.66 8.67
N LEU A 33 13.08 1.87 9.48
CA LEU A 33 14.42 1.38 9.15
C LEU A 33 14.42 0.53 7.87
N ALA A 34 13.50 -0.44 7.76
CA ALA A 34 13.38 -1.30 6.59
C ALA A 34 13.06 -0.48 5.33
N ALA A 35 12.10 0.45 5.41
CA ALA A 35 11.77 1.34 4.30
C ALA A 35 12.95 2.22 3.89
N GLY A 36 13.72 2.74 4.86
CA GLY A 36 14.94 3.51 4.61
C GLY A 36 16.01 2.69 3.90
N ILE A 37 16.28 1.47 4.35
CA ILE A 37 17.24 0.55 3.71
C ILE A 37 16.79 0.22 2.28
N LEU A 38 15.51 -0.12 2.09
CA LEU A 38 14.95 -0.37 0.76
C LEU A 38 15.09 0.86 -0.14
N GLN A 39 14.83 2.06 0.39
CA GLN A 39 14.94 3.31 -0.37
C GLN A 39 16.37 3.63 -0.80
N LEU A 40 17.37 3.37 0.04
CA LEU A 40 18.77 3.69 -0.25
C LEU A 40 19.45 2.62 -1.12
N VAL A 41 19.05 1.36 -1.01
CA VAL A 41 19.72 0.23 -1.67
C VAL A 41 18.84 -0.40 -2.74
N ALA A 42 17.65 -0.88 -2.38
CA ALA A 42 16.81 -1.65 -3.28
C ALA A 42 16.20 -0.79 -4.39
N VAL A 43 15.78 0.45 -4.09
CA VAL A 43 15.13 1.34 -5.06
C VAL A 43 16.06 1.74 -6.21
N PRO A 44 17.30 2.24 -6.00
CA PRO A 44 18.20 2.57 -7.10
C PRO A 44 18.54 1.36 -7.97
N LEU A 45 18.74 0.19 -7.37
CA LEU A 45 19.03 -1.05 -8.10
C LEU A 45 17.80 -1.52 -8.90
N ALA A 46 16.62 -1.56 -8.27
CA ALA A 46 15.39 -1.97 -8.93
C ALA A 46 15.05 -1.06 -10.10
N LEU A 47 15.11 0.27 -9.93
CA LEU A 47 14.80 1.22 -11.01
C LEU A 47 15.84 1.20 -12.14
N ARG A 48 17.08 0.76 -11.87
CA ARG A 48 18.12 0.58 -12.90
C ARG A 48 17.93 -0.69 -13.72
N PHE A 49 17.53 -1.79 -13.10
CA PHE A 49 17.56 -3.11 -13.74
C PHE A 49 16.18 -3.72 -14.03
N ILE A 50 15.12 -3.21 -13.41
CA ILE A 50 13.76 -3.77 -13.51
C ILE A 50 12.86 -2.76 -14.19
N ALA A 51 12.14 -3.18 -15.23
CA ALA A 51 11.17 -2.32 -15.89
C ALA A 51 10.08 -1.85 -14.93
N LEU A 52 9.68 -0.58 -15.04
CA LEU A 52 8.71 0.07 -14.16
C LEU A 52 7.38 -0.67 -14.06
N ARG A 53 7.00 -1.37 -15.13
CA ARG A 53 5.83 -2.24 -15.19
C ARG A 53 5.89 -3.38 -14.18
N TYR A 54 7.01 -4.10 -14.09
CA TYR A 54 7.14 -5.21 -13.15
C TYR A 54 7.11 -4.71 -11.71
N ILE A 55 7.78 -3.59 -11.44
CA ILE A 55 7.76 -2.94 -10.12
C ILE A 55 6.32 -2.68 -9.64
N HIS A 56 5.50 -2.02 -10.46
CA HIS A 56 4.15 -1.64 -10.06
C HIS A 56 3.16 -2.80 -10.04
N LEU A 57 3.40 -3.87 -10.81
CA LEU A 57 2.56 -5.07 -10.79
C LEU A 57 2.86 -5.99 -9.61
N THR A 58 4.11 -6.03 -9.14
CA THR A 58 4.48 -6.85 -7.98
C THR A 58 3.79 -6.38 -6.70
N ILE A 59 3.56 -5.08 -6.52
CA ILE A 59 3.00 -4.54 -5.28
C ILE A 59 1.55 -5.01 -5.00
N PRO A 60 0.58 -4.92 -5.93
CA PRO A 60 -0.74 -5.51 -5.72
C PRO A 60 -0.68 -7.02 -5.49
N ILE A 61 0.25 -7.74 -6.13
CA ILE A 61 0.42 -9.19 -5.93
C ILE A 61 0.89 -9.48 -4.49
N VAL A 62 1.92 -8.79 -4.02
CA VAL A 62 2.40 -8.92 -2.64
C VAL A 62 1.30 -8.54 -1.64
N HIS A 63 0.54 -7.48 -1.91
CA HIS A 63 -0.59 -7.08 -1.06
C HIS A 63 -1.68 -8.15 -1.03
N PHE A 64 -2.01 -8.76 -2.17
CA PHE A 64 -2.98 -9.84 -2.27
C PHE A 64 -2.52 -11.09 -1.50
N VAL A 65 -1.30 -11.57 -1.75
CA VAL A 65 -0.75 -12.78 -1.11
C VAL A 65 -0.63 -12.61 0.39
N SER A 66 -0.11 -11.47 0.86
CA SER A 66 0.01 -11.19 2.29
C SER A 66 -1.36 -11.11 2.99
N SER A 67 -2.37 -10.56 2.31
CA SER A 67 -3.76 -10.53 2.78
C SER A 67 -4.41 -11.92 2.78
N LEU A 68 -4.10 -12.79 1.81
CA LEU A 68 -4.55 -14.17 1.77
C LEU A 68 -3.98 -14.97 2.95
N ILE A 69 -2.68 -14.85 3.21
CA ILE A 69 -2.00 -15.49 4.36
C ILE A 69 -2.67 -15.06 5.67
N LEU A 70 -2.93 -13.76 5.85
CA LEU A 70 -3.64 -13.24 7.01
C LEU A 70 -5.07 -13.76 7.14
N THR A 71 -5.76 -13.98 6.02
CA THR A 71 -7.13 -14.52 6.02
C THR A 71 -7.16 -15.99 6.45
N VAL A 72 -6.23 -16.81 5.93
CA VAL A 72 -6.16 -18.26 6.20
C VAL A 72 -5.54 -18.55 7.58
N SER A 73 -4.59 -17.74 8.03
CA SER A 73 -3.93 -17.90 9.33
C SER A 73 -3.97 -16.57 10.11
N PRO A 74 -5.12 -16.20 10.70
CA PRO A 74 -5.26 -14.94 11.41
C PRO A 74 -4.49 -14.95 12.73
N SER A 75 -3.45 -14.11 12.83
CA SER A 75 -2.68 -13.87 14.05
C SER A 75 -2.05 -12.48 14.00
N LEU A 76 -1.67 -11.91 15.13
CA LEU A 76 -0.92 -10.65 15.15
C LEU A 76 0.38 -10.74 14.36
N ARG A 77 1.03 -11.91 14.34
CA ARG A 77 2.24 -12.14 13.53
C ARG A 77 1.95 -11.98 12.05
N THR A 78 0.93 -12.65 11.52
CA THR A 78 0.55 -12.54 10.09
C THR A 78 -0.01 -11.16 9.76
N GLY A 79 -0.73 -10.53 10.69
CA GLY A 79 -1.25 -9.16 10.54
C GLY A 79 -0.12 -8.12 10.46
N THR A 80 0.86 -8.23 11.35
CA THR A 80 2.06 -7.38 11.37
C THR A 80 2.88 -7.60 10.09
N ALA A 81 3.14 -8.86 9.71
CA ALA A 81 3.90 -9.17 8.50
C ALA A 81 3.22 -8.61 7.25
N ALA A 82 1.90 -8.77 7.11
CA ALA A 82 1.16 -8.25 5.96
C ALA A 82 1.16 -6.73 5.90
N TYR A 83 0.94 -6.07 7.04
CA TYR A 83 0.98 -4.62 7.13
C TYR A 83 2.39 -4.06 6.84
N VAL A 84 3.41 -4.54 7.55
CA VAL A 84 4.79 -4.05 7.43
C VAL A 84 5.34 -4.29 6.03
N THR A 85 5.14 -5.48 5.45
CA THR A 85 5.60 -5.78 4.09
C THR A 85 5.00 -4.81 3.08
N PHE A 86 3.68 -4.61 3.14
CA PHE A 86 3.00 -3.68 2.24
C PHE A 86 3.48 -2.24 2.43
N LYS A 87 3.61 -1.78 3.67
CA LYS A 87 4.05 -0.42 3.99
C LYS A 87 5.51 -0.16 3.63
N ALA A 88 6.39 -1.15 3.80
CA ALA A 88 7.79 -1.04 3.43
C ALA A 88 7.93 -0.85 1.91
N LEU A 89 7.17 -1.60 1.11
CA LEU A 89 7.12 -1.45 -0.35
C LEU A 89 6.44 -0.13 -0.78
N ASP A 90 5.35 0.27 -0.12
CA ASP A 90 4.67 1.56 -0.36
C ASP A 90 5.60 2.75 -0.11
N TYR A 91 6.31 2.75 1.02
CA TYR A 91 7.19 3.86 1.42
C TYR A 91 8.47 3.96 0.61
N SER A 92 8.87 2.89 -0.08
CA SER A 92 10.08 2.86 -0.89
C SER A 92 9.75 2.76 -2.38
N LEU A 93 9.67 1.53 -2.89
CA LEU A 93 9.63 1.22 -4.31
C LEU A 93 8.41 1.79 -5.02
N PHE A 94 7.22 1.75 -4.41
CA PHE A 94 6.01 2.31 -5.01
C PHE A 94 6.11 3.82 -5.20
N ARG A 95 6.49 4.56 -4.14
CA ARG A 95 6.60 6.02 -4.19
C ARG A 95 7.69 6.46 -5.16
N ALA A 96 8.86 5.82 -5.11
CA ALA A 96 9.94 6.13 -6.04
C ALA A 96 9.53 5.83 -7.49
N GLY A 97 8.96 4.66 -7.74
CA GLY A 97 8.46 4.27 -9.06
C GLY A 97 7.39 5.21 -9.60
N LYS A 98 6.44 5.63 -8.75
CA LYS A 98 5.36 6.55 -9.12
C LYS A 98 5.89 7.87 -9.66
N GLU A 99 6.99 8.39 -9.10
CA GLU A 99 7.56 9.66 -9.56
C GLU A 99 8.03 9.62 -11.03
N LEU A 100 8.43 8.44 -11.52
CA LEU A 100 8.83 8.28 -12.93
C LEU A 100 7.66 8.46 -13.90
N PHE A 101 6.42 8.14 -13.49
CA PHE A 101 5.24 8.39 -14.32
C PHE A 101 4.99 9.88 -14.57
N TYR A 102 5.51 10.74 -13.71
CA TYR A 102 5.35 12.18 -13.85
C TYR A 102 6.43 12.84 -14.72
N MET A 103 7.54 12.16 -14.98
CA MET A 103 8.69 12.70 -15.72
C MET A 103 8.40 13.11 -17.17
N PRO A 104 7.64 12.36 -17.98
CA PRO A 104 7.30 12.77 -19.34
C PRO A 104 6.13 13.77 -19.40
N LEU A 105 5.57 14.19 -18.25
CA LEU A 105 4.47 15.15 -18.25
C LEU A 105 4.98 16.59 -18.31
N SER A 106 4.25 17.45 -19.02
CA SER A 106 4.42 18.90 -18.96
C SER A 106 4.28 19.42 -17.52
N TYR A 107 4.85 20.59 -17.23
CA TYR A 107 4.82 21.19 -15.89
C TYR A 107 3.39 21.28 -15.33
N ASP A 108 2.44 21.81 -16.11
CA ASP A 108 1.06 21.97 -15.67
C ASP A 108 0.38 20.63 -15.38
N SER A 109 0.56 19.64 -16.25
CA SER A 109 0.01 18.29 -16.09
C SER A 109 0.59 17.60 -14.85
N ARG A 110 1.92 17.69 -14.67
CA ARG A 110 2.65 17.17 -13.51
C ARG A 110 2.17 17.80 -12.21
N TYR A 111 2.03 19.13 -12.20
CA TYR A 111 1.59 19.88 -11.02
C TYR A 111 0.17 19.46 -10.61
N ARG A 112 -0.77 19.44 -11.56
CA ARG A 112 -2.15 19.03 -11.30
C ARG A 112 -2.25 17.57 -10.86
N ALA A 113 -1.52 16.67 -11.53
CA ALA A 113 -1.50 15.25 -11.16
C ALA A 113 -1.01 15.04 -9.72
N LYS A 114 0.08 15.72 -9.33
CA LYS A 114 0.61 15.65 -7.96
C LYS A 114 -0.37 16.19 -6.92
N GLN A 115 -1.04 17.33 -7.18
CA GLN A 115 -2.05 17.86 -6.27
C GLN A 115 -3.24 16.89 -6.10
N VAL A 116 -3.73 16.33 -7.20
CA VAL A 116 -4.87 15.38 -7.16
C VAL A 116 -4.48 14.08 -6.47
N ILE A 117 -3.32 13.50 -6.76
CA ILE A 117 -2.94 12.18 -6.26
C ILE A 117 -2.37 12.27 -4.83
N ASP A 118 -1.39 13.14 -4.61
CA ASP A 118 -0.60 13.14 -3.38
C ASP A 118 -1.23 13.98 -2.27
N ALA A 119 -1.87 15.12 -2.61
CA ALA A 119 -2.52 15.97 -1.62
C ALA A 119 -3.97 15.56 -1.35
N PHE A 120 -4.79 15.44 -2.41
CA PHE A 120 -6.21 15.11 -2.28
C PHE A 120 -6.44 13.61 -2.14
N GLY A 121 -5.97 12.81 -3.11
CA GLY A 121 -6.28 11.39 -3.23
C GLY A 121 -5.90 10.58 -1.99
N TYR A 122 -4.72 10.83 -1.41
CA TYR A 122 -4.30 10.17 -0.17
C TYR A 122 -5.25 10.45 1.00
N ARG A 123 -5.64 11.72 1.19
CA ARG A 123 -6.53 12.13 2.29
C ARG A 123 -7.95 11.62 2.06
N PHE A 124 -8.45 11.76 0.84
CA PHE A 124 -9.77 11.27 0.43
C PHE A 124 -9.87 9.76 0.59
N SER A 125 -8.84 9.01 0.21
CA SER A 125 -8.81 7.56 0.39
C SER A 125 -8.88 7.16 1.86
N LYS A 126 -8.10 7.80 2.74
CA LYS A 126 -8.14 7.52 4.17
C LYS A 126 -9.48 7.87 4.81
N GLY A 127 -9.98 9.09 4.60
CA GLY A 127 -11.25 9.53 5.16
C GLY A 127 -12.44 8.79 4.57
N GLY A 128 -12.48 8.61 3.25
CA GLY A 128 -13.54 7.93 2.53
C GLY A 128 -13.63 6.44 2.88
N SER A 129 -12.50 5.72 2.94
CA SER A 129 -12.52 4.31 3.34
C SER A 129 -12.93 4.11 4.80
N ALA A 130 -12.54 5.02 5.70
CA ALA A 130 -13.02 5.00 7.09
C ALA A 130 -14.54 5.30 7.17
N GLY A 131 -15.02 6.32 6.44
CA GLY A 131 -16.44 6.66 6.41
C GLY A 131 -17.32 5.53 5.86
N VAL A 132 -16.91 4.89 4.75
CA VAL A 132 -17.61 3.72 4.20
C VAL A 132 -17.63 2.58 5.20
N LEU A 133 -16.52 2.31 5.88
CA LEU A 133 -16.45 1.27 6.89
C LEU A 133 -17.42 1.52 8.05
N GLU A 134 -17.48 2.76 8.57
CA GLU A 134 -18.40 3.12 9.65
C GLU A 134 -19.87 3.06 9.21
N LEU A 135 -20.19 3.48 7.98
CA LEU A 135 -21.54 3.30 7.43
C LEU A 135 -21.94 1.82 7.36
N VAL A 136 -21.02 0.94 6.95
CA VAL A 136 -21.26 -0.51 6.97
C VAL A 136 -21.51 -1.00 8.40
N ARG A 137 -20.69 -0.58 9.38
CA ARG A 137 -20.88 -0.95 10.80
C ARG A 137 -22.23 -0.52 11.34
N LEU A 138 -22.74 0.65 10.97
CA LEU A 138 -24.07 1.10 11.41
C LEU A 138 -25.19 0.16 10.93
N GLY A 139 -25.04 -0.45 9.76
CA GLY A 139 -26.03 -1.38 9.20
C GLY A 139 -25.89 -2.83 9.68
N VAL A 140 -24.65 -3.33 9.84
CA VAL A 140 -24.39 -4.76 10.15
C VAL A 140 -23.88 -5.01 11.57
N GLY A 141 -23.61 -3.96 12.35
CA GLY A 141 -22.99 -4.05 13.67
C GLY A 141 -21.52 -4.45 13.59
N THR A 142 -21.19 -5.66 14.04
CA THR A 142 -19.80 -6.13 14.12
C THR A 142 -19.32 -6.70 12.79
N ILE A 143 -18.24 -6.14 12.26
CA ILE A 143 -17.59 -6.63 11.05
C ILE A 143 -16.60 -7.74 11.40
N ALA A 144 -16.74 -8.91 10.76
CA ALA A 144 -15.84 -10.03 10.93
C ALA A 144 -14.39 -9.65 10.58
N GLY A 145 -13.43 -10.12 11.38
CA GLY A 145 -12.01 -9.83 11.17
C GLY A 145 -11.47 -10.21 9.78
N ALA A 146 -11.99 -11.29 9.19
CA ALA A 146 -11.64 -11.70 7.83
C ALA A 146 -12.11 -10.72 6.75
N ALA A 147 -13.17 -9.95 7.00
CA ALA A 147 -13.69 -9.00 6.02
C ALA A 147 -12.64 -7.94 5.65
N TYR A 148 -11.82 -7.47 6.60
CA TYR A 148 -10.76 -6.51 6.33
C TYR A 148 -9.70 -7.03 5.36
N SER A 149 -9.22 -8.27 5.57
CA SER A 149 -8.20 -8.86 4.70
C SER A 149 -8.79 -9.29 3.35
N ILE A 150 -10.05 -9.74 3.32
CA ILE A 150 -10.79 -10.01 2.07
C ILE A 150 -10.97 -8.72 1.26
N THR A 151 -11.38 -7.60 1.88
CA THR A 151 -11.49 -6.31 1.19
C THR A 151 -10.13 -5.87 0.65
N ALA A 152 -9.03 -6.08 1.39
CA ALA A 152 -7.69 -5.80 0.90
C ALA A 152 -7.34 -6.65 -0.35
N MET A 153 -7.71 -7.93 -0.36
CA MET A 153 -7.54 -8.81 -1.53
C MET A 153 -8.38 -8.34 -2.73
N VAL A 154 -9.64 -7.97 -2.53
CA VAL A 154 -10.51 -7.46 -3.61
C VAL A 154 -9.91 -6.18 -4.20
N VAL A 155 -9.50 -5.23 -3.36
CA VAL A 155 -8.86 -3.99 -3.82
C VAL A 155 -7.55 -4.28 -4.55
N ALA A 156 -6.73 -5.22 -4.07
CA ALA A 156 -5.49 -5.63 -4.74
C ALA A 156 -5.76 -6.26 -6.12
N ALA A 157 -6.79 -7.10 -6.23
CA ALA A 157 -7.19 -7.73 -7.48
C ALA A 157 -7.69 -6.70 -8.50
N LEU A 158 -8.41 -5.67 -8.06
CA LEU A 158 -8.83 -4.55 -8.91
C LEU A 158 -7.66 -3.63 -9.29
N TRP A 159 -6.67 -3.49 -8.42
CA TRP A 159 -5.52 -2.64 -8.66
C TRP A 159 -4.59 -3.19 -9.75
N ALA A 160 -4.36 -4.50 -9.80
CA ALA A 160 -3.47 -5.12 -10.79
C ALA A 160 -3.78 -4.74 -12.27
N PRO A 161 -5.02 -4.86 -12.79
CA PRO A 161 -5.33 -4.44 -14.16
C PRO A 161 -5.20 -2.93 -14.38
N ILE A 162 -5.48 -2.11 -13.37
CA ILE A 162 -5.30 -0.64 -13.44
C ILE A 162 -3.81 -0.31 -13.56
N ALA A 163 -2.96 -0.93 -12.74
CA ALA A 163 -1.51 -0.75 -12.80
C ALA A 163 -0.93 -1.24 -14.14
N PHE A 164 -1.47 -2.34 -14.69
CA PHE A 164 -1.09 -2.82 -16.01
C PHE A 164 -1.43 -1.78 -17.10
N GLY A 165 -2.67 -1.26 -17.12
CA GLY A 165 -3.07 -0.22 -18.07
C GLY A 165 -2.22 1.04 -17.97
N LEU A 166 -1.98 1.53 -16.75
CA LEU A 166 -1.15 2.71 -16.49
C LEU A 166 0.29 2.53 -17.02
N THR A 167 0.90 1.39 -16.72
CA THR A 167 2.29 1.12 -17.14
C THR A 167 2.41 0.94 -18.65
N ALA A 168 1.41 0.36 -19.31
CA ALA A 168 1.35 0.28 -20.76
C ALA A 168 1.22 1.68 -21.42
N MET A 169 0.37 2.55 -20.87
CA MET A 169 0.24 3.94 -21.34
C MET A 169 1.55 4.72 -21.17
N TYR A 170 2.23 4.55 -20.03
CA TYR A 170 3.51 5.19 -19.79
C TYR A 170 4.57 4.77 -20.82
N GLN A 171 4.67 3.48 -21.15
CA GLN A 171 5.60 2.98 -22.17
C GLN A 171 5.33 3.59 -23.55
N GLN A 172 4.06 3.78 -23.91
CA GLN A 172 3.69 4.45 -25.16
C GLN A 172 4.04 5.93 -25.16
N LEU A 173 3.88 6.62 -24.03
CA LEU A 173 4.19 8.03 -23.89
C LEU A 173 5.70 8.28 -24.03
N VAL A 174 6.53 7.50 -23.31
CA VAL A 174 8.00 7.59 -23.41
C VAL A 174 8.47 7.36 -24.84
N LYS A 175 7.93 6.33 -25.51
CA LYS A 175 8.29 6.03 -26.91
C LYS A 175 7.97 7.18 -27.87
N ARG A 176 6.92 7.97 -27.63
CA ARG A 176 6.54 9.12 -28.48
C ARG A 176 7.44 10.33 -28.29
N GLU A 177 8.05 10.50 -27.11
CA GLU A 177 8.99 11.59 -26.86
C GLU A 177 10.38 11.31 -27.44
N GLU A 178 10.72 10.03 -27.62
CA GLU A 178 11.99 9.59 -28.21
C GLU A 178 12.01 9.59 -29.75
N THR A 179 10.85 9.71 -30.40
CA THR A 179 10.68 9.74 -31.88
C THR A 179 10.47 11.14 -32.41
#